data_AF-I8QKB9-F1
#
_entry.id   AF-I8QKB9-F1
#
_cell.length_a   1.000
_cell.length_b   1.000
_cell.length_c   1.000
_cell.angle_alpha   90.00
_cell.angle_beta   90.00
_cell.angle_gamma   90.00
#
_symmetry.space_group_name_H-M   'P 1'
#
loop_
_entity.id
_entity.type
_entity.pdbx_description
1 polymer ?
#
loop_
_entity_poly.entity_id
_entity_poly.type
_entity_poly.pdbx_seq_one_letter_code
_entity_poly.pdbx_strand_id
1 'polypeptide(L)'
;MTNSPVVAAGPGSAADAYGHGLVGLRTVEVRPGHAVVALDVAPEHLNHVGIAHGGAIFSLADQAVAVAANQRGRTAVLSAATIHLVRPVRGGARLVATAEEGHRGRRLSLYTVRVTDSGELVATVTGQTATVADDSDGTTGTPANP
;
A
#
# COMPACT_ATOMS: atom_id res chain seq x y z
N MET A 1 -9.76 -14.47 19.65
CA MET A 1 -9.04 -14.70 18.39
C MET A 1 -10.06 -14.80 17.27
N THR A 2 -10.51 -13.67 16.73
CA THR A 2 -11.47 -13.65 15.61
C THR A 2 -10.67 -13.48 14.33
N ASN A 3 -10.60 -14.56 13.54
CA ASN A 3 -10.00 -14.55 12.22
C ASN A 3 -10.96 -13.76 11.30
N SER A 4 -10.69 -12.48 11.07
CA SER A 4 -11.46 -11.68 10.10
C SER A 4 -11.24 -12.25 8.71
N PRO A 5 -12.30 -12.36 7.87
CA PRO A 5 -12.17 -12.96 6.55
C PRO A 5 -11.27 -12.10 5.68
N VAL A 6 -10.30 -12.73 5.02
CA VAL A 6 -9.54 -12.14 3.92
C VAL A 6 -10.56 -11.78 2.84
N VAL A 7 -10.80 -10.49 2.62
CA VAL A 7 -11.71 -10.01 1.58
C VAL A 7 -11.16 -10.46 0.23
N ALA A 8 -12.01 -11.09 -0.59
CA ALA A 8 -11.64 -11.58 -1.91
C ALA A 8 -11.15 -10.41 -2.77
N ALA A 9 -9.91 -10.56 -3.20
CA ALA A 9 -9.15 -9.61 -3.98
C ALA A 9 -9.73 -9.46 -5.41
N GLY A 10 -10.22 -8.26 -5.78
CA GLY A 10 -10.48 -7.89 -7.17
C GLY A 10 -9.19 -7.86 -8.03
N PRO A 11 -9.30 -7.75 -9.36
CA PRO A 11 -8.14 -7.61 -10.25
C PRO A 11 -7.40 -6.31 -9.89
N GLY A 12 -6.24 -6.44 -9.24
CA GLY A 12 -5.56 -5.34 -8.52
C GLY A 12 -5.15 -5.69 -7.08
N SER A 13 -5.55 -6.87 -6.60
CA SER A 13 -5.21 -7.39 -5.26
C SER A 13 -4.70 -8.83 -5.28
N ALA A 14 -4.31 -9.31 -6.46
CA ALA A 14 -3.45 -10.48 -6.54
C ALA A 14 -2.14 -10.17 -5.80
N ALA A 15 -1.82 -11.00 -4.81
CA ALA A 15 -0.57 -10.94 -4.07
C ALA A 15 0.62 -10.88 -5.04
N ASP A 16 1.21 -9.70 -5.21
CA ASP A 16 2.37 -9.56 -6.08
C ASP A 16 3.63 -10.13 -5.40
N ALA A 17 4.62 -10.49 -6.21
CA ALA A 17 5.84 -11.14 -5.72
C ALA A 17 6.66 -10.25 -4.76
N TYR A 18 6.56 -8.93 -4.90
CA TYR A 18 7.32 -7.98 -4.10
C TYR A 18 6.65 -7.74 -2.74
N GLY A 19 5.45 -7.18 -2.73
CA GLY A 19 4.72 -6.80 -1.54
C GLY A 19 4.39 -8.01 -0.67
N HIS A 20 3.71 -9.02 -1.23
CA HIS A 20 3.35 -10.21 -0.46
C HIS A 20 4.53 -11.17 -0.29
N GLY A 21 5.27 -11.44 -1.36
CA GLY A 21 6.32 -12.47 -1.37
C GLY A 21 7.62 -12.05 -0.68
N LEU A 22 8.18 -10.90 -1.07
CA LEU A 22 9.47 -10.44 -0.57
C LEU A 22 9.37 -9.66 0.74
N VAL A 23 8.35 -8.80 0.89
CA VAL A 23 8.21 -7.90 2.05
C VAL A 23 7.21 -8.43 3.09
N GLY A 24 6.30 -9.34 2.73
CA GLY A 24 5.32 -9.90 3.67
C GLY A 24 4.14 -8.98 4.02
N LEU A 25 3.80 -8.04 3.13
CA LEU A 25 2.65 -7.13 3.25
C LEU A 25 1.33 -7.88 3.11
N ARG A 26 0.33 -7.51 3.92
CA ARG A 26 -1.00 -8.15 3.89
C ARG A 26 -2.12 -7.13 3.90
N THR A 27 -3.01 -7.21 2.91
CA THR A 27 -4.24 -6.42 2.87
C THR A 27 -5.21 -6.89 3.96
N VAL A 28 -5.69 -5.94 4.75
CA VAL A 28 -6.62 -6.17 5.88
C VAL A 28 -8.03 -5.72 5.50
N GLU A 29 -8.15 -4.56 4.86
CA GLU A 29 -9.41 -3.98 4.42
C GLU A 29 -9.20 -3.32 3.06
N VAL A 30 -10.22 -3.39 2.21
CA VAL A 30 -10.21 -2.72 0.92
C VAL A 30 -11.61 -2.28 0.53
N ARG A 31 -11.70 -1.04 0.05
CA ARG A 31 -12.90 -0.47 -0.59
C ARG A 31 -12.47 0.60 -1.61
N PRO A 32 -13.34 1.04 -2.51
CA PRO A 32 -12.94 2.00 -3.54
C PRO A 32 -12.37 3.32 -2.99
N GLY A 33 -11.07 3.58 -3.21
CA GLY A 33 -10.36 4.77 -2.71
C GLY A 33 -9.85 4.65 -1.27
N HIS A 34 -9.89 3.45 -0.67
CA HIS A 34 -9.37 3.20 0.67
C HIS A 34 -8.81 1.79 0.82
N ALA A 35 -7.73 1.66 1.57
CA ALA A 35 -7.19 0.37 1.94
C ALA A 35 -6.47 0.41 3.28
N VAL A 36 -6.47 -0.74 3.95
CA VAL A 36 -5.65 -1.00 5.13
C VAL A 36 -4.73 -2.17 4.81
N VAL A 37 -3.43 -1.95 4.98
CA VAL A 37 -2.39 -2.98 4.79
C VAL A 37 -1.56 -3.07 6.07
N ALA A 38 -1.11 -4.27 6.41
CA ALA A 38 -0.29 -4.53 7.58
C ALA A 38 1.04 -5.21 7.25
N LEU A 39 2.04 -4.96 8.10
CA LEU A 39 3.35 -5.59 8.09
C LEU A 39 3.75 -5.94 9.53
N ASP A 40 4.12 -7.19 9.78
CA ASP A 40 4.84 -7.55 10.99
C ASP A 40 6.34 -7.32 10.76
N VAL A 41 6.98 -6.48 11.57
CA VAL A 41 8.38 -6.11 11.39
C VAL A 41 9.29 -7.25 11.83
N ALA A 42 9.83 -7.98 10.87
CA ALA A 42 10.79 -9.07 11.05
C ALA A 42 12.25 -8.59 10.89
N PRO A 43 13.25 -9.41 11.25
CA PRO A 43 14.68 -9.04 11.15
C PRO A 43 15.12 -8.53 9.77
N GLU A 44 14.59 -9.10 8.70
CA GLU A 44 14.85 -8.71 7.30
C GLU A 44 14.34 -7.29 6.95
N HIS A 45 13.42 -6.74 7.75
CA HIS A 45 12.91 -5.38 7.59
C HIS A 45 13.76 -4.34 8.32
N LEU A 46 14.76 -4.75 9.11
CA LEU A 46 15.57 -3.84 9.91
C LEU A 46 16.73 -3.25 9.09
N ASN A 47 17.09 -2.01 9.40
CA ASN A 47 18.30 -1.37 8.90
C ASN A 47 19.51 -1.67 9.80
N HIS A 48 20.68 -1.13 9.43
CA HIS A 48 21.93 -1.37 10.14
C HIS A 48 21.97 -0.86 11.60
N VAL A 49 21.03 -0.02 12.02
CA VAL A 49 20.91 0.45 13.42
C VAL A 49 19.80 -0.28 14.20
N GLY A 50 19.22 -1.34 13.64
CA GLY A 50 18.28 -2.23 14.33
C GLY A 50 16.85 -1.70 14.45
N ILE A 51 16.44 -0.77 13.59
CA ILE A 51 15.04 -0.29 13.47
C ILE A 51 14.50 -0.59 12.07
N ALA A 52 13.17 -0.57 11.90
CA ALA A 52 12.54 -0.77 10.60
C ALA A 52 13.14 0.19 9.56
N HIS A 53 13.55 -0.37 8.43
CA HIS A 53 14.08 0.37 7.31
C HIS A 53 13.00 1.30 6.74
N GLY A 54 13.34 2.55 6.46
CA GLY A 54 12.39 3.52 5.89
C GLY A 54 11.74 3.02 4.59
N GLY A 55 12.50 2.28 3.80
CA GLY A 55 12.00 1.58 2.61
C GLY A 55 10.90 0.56 2.92
N ALA A 56 11.01 -0.25 3.97
CA ALA A 56 9.96 -1.21 4.33
C ALA A 56 8.66 -0.51 4.77
N ILE A 57 8.79 0.59 5.53
CA ILE A 57 7.65 1.44 5.92
C ILE A 57 7.01 2.08 4.67
N PHE A 58 7.83 2.53 3.72
CA PHE A 58 7.36 3.10 2.47
C PHE A 58 6.66 2.05 1.59
N SER A 59 7.21 0.85 1.43
CA SER A 59 6.58 -0.25 0.69
C SER A 59 5.22 -0.61 1.26
N LEU A 60 5.09 -0.61 2.60
CA LEU A 60 3.80 -0.80 3.27
C LEU A 60 2.79 0.30 2.88
N ALA A 61 3.21 1.57 2.88
CA ALA A 61 2.34 2.69 2.53
C ALA A 61 1.98 2.71 1.04
N ASP A 62 2.95 2.43 0.16
CA ASP A 62 2.77 2.32 -1.29
C ASP A 62 1.76 1.22 -1.62
N GLN A 63 1.89 0.04 -1.00
CA GLN A 63 0.93 -1.05 -1.21
C GLN A 63 -0.49 -0.66 -0.78
N ALA A 64 -0.65 0.13 0.29
CA ALA A 64 -1.95 0.65 0.66
C ALA A 64 -2.53 1.60 -0.41
N VAL A 65 -1.71 2.45 -1.02
CA VAL A 65 -2.14 3.30 -2.16
C VAL A 65 -2.50 2.45 -3.38
N ALA A 66 -1.65 1.50 -3.74
CA ALA A 66 -1.87 0.61 -4.88
C ALA A 66 -3.18 -0.17 -4.73
N VAL A 67 -3.42 -0.77 -3.56
CA VAL A 67 -4.66 -1.49 -3.27
C VAL A 67 -5.86 -0.54 -3.31
N ALA A 68 -5.78 0.66 -2.72
CA ALA A 68 -6.88 1.62 -2.72
C ALA A 68 -7.24 2.14 -4.12
N ALA A 69 -6.24 2.40 -4.96
CA ALA A 69 -6.40 3.02 -6.27
C ALA A 69 -6.99 2.09 -7.33
N ASN A 70 -6.73 0.79 -7.22
CA ASN A 70 -7.06 -0.21 -8.24
C ASN A 70 -8.39 -0.95 -7.98
N GLN A 71 -9.34 -0.32 -7.28
CA GLN A 71 -10.65 -0.92 -6.94
C GLN A 71 -11.82 -0.49 -7.84
N ARG A 72 -11.55 0.29 -8.90
CA ARG A 72 -12.61 0.91 -9.74
C ARG A 72 -12.43 0.64 -11.24
N GLY A 73 -11.93 -0.54 -11.61
CA GLY A 73 -11.74 -0.92 -13.03
C GLY A 73 -10.73 -0.04 -13.77
N ARG A 74 -9.74 0.49 -13.04
CA ARG A 74 -8.62 1.27 -13.59
C ARG A 74 -7.35 0.72 -13.03
N THR A 75 -6.34 0.64 -13.89
CA THR A 75 -4.98 0.35 -13.48
C THR A 75 -4.26 1.68 -13.24
N ALA A 76 -3.82 1.90 -12.02
CA ALA A 76 -3.07 3.06 -11.61
C ALA A 76 -1.79 2.65 -10.88
N VAL A 77 -0.71 3.37 -11.15
CA VAL A 77 0.61 3.16 -10.55
C VAL A 77 1.06 4.40 -9.79
N LEU A 78 1.84 4.24 -8.73
CA LEU A 78 2.40 5.38 -8.01
C LEU A 78 3.38 6.14 -8.92
N SER A 79 3.18 7.45 -9.05
CA SER A 79 3.99 8.34 -9.90
C SER A 79 4.88 9.28 -9.09
N ALA A 80 4.46 9.62 -7.87
CA ALA A 80 5.23 10.42 -6.92
C ALA A 80 4.72 10.15 -5.50
N ALA A 81 5.61 10.26 -4.51
CA ALA A 81 5.22 10.29 -3.11
C ALA A 81 6.22 11.05 -2.26
N THR A 82 5.73 11.59 -1.15
CA THR A 82 6.54 12.16 -0.07
C THR A 82 6.21 11.42 1.21
N ILE A 83 7.23 10.96 1.92
CA ILE A 83 7.11 10.29 3.23
C ILE A 83 7.79 11.11 4.31
N HIS A 84 7.13 11.20 5.47
CA HIS A 84 7.71 11.70 6.70
C HIS A 84 7.74 10.58 7.73
N LEU A 85 8.95 10.17 8.12
CA LEU A 85 9.17 9.19 9.19
C LEU A 85 9.23 9.93 10.52
N VAL A 86 8.17 9.77 11.33
CA VAL A 86 7.97 10.53 12.57
C VAL A 86 8.54 9.79 13.78
N ARG A 87 8.55 8.45 13.75
CA ARG A 87 8.98 7.62 14.88
C ARG A 87 9.76 6.38 14.44
N PRO A 88 10.87 6.04 15.11
CA PRO A 88 11.57 4.77 14.88
C PRO A 88 10.73 3.57 15.36
N VAL A 89 10.81 2.46 14.64
CA VAL A 89 10.07 1.22 14.95
C VAL A 89 11.04 0.08 15.16
N ARG A 90 10.89 -0.68 16.25
CA ARG A 90 11.72 -1.86 16.54
C ARG A 90 11.14 -3.12 15.91
N GLY A 91 11.98 -4.15 15.77
CA GLY A 91 11.52 -5.49 15.38
C GLY A 91 10.44 -6.02 16.32
N GLY A 92 9.53 -6.84 15.78
CA GLY A 92 8.37 -7.39 16.47
C GLY A 92 7.14 -6.48 16.50
N ALA A 93 7.25 -5.23 16.08
CA ALA A 93 6.11 -4.33 15.94
C ALA A 93 5.19 -4.77 14.80
N ARG A 94 3.90 -4.43 14.90
CA ARG A 94 2.94 -4.58 13.79
C ARG A 94 2.55 -3.21 13.27
N LEU A 95 2.99 -2.91 12.05
CA LEU A 95 2.66 -1.67 11.37
C LEU A 95 1.37 -1.83 10.57
N VAL A 96 0.55 -0.79 10.59
CA VAL A 96 -0.70 -0.69 9.85
C VAL A 96 -0.69 0.61 9.06
N ALA A 97 -0.76 0.50 7.73
CA ALA A 97 -0.94 1.63 6.83
C ALA A 97 -2.40 1.73 6.40
N THR A 98 -2.98 2.91 6.56
CA THR A 98 -4.33 3.25 6.09
C THR A 98 -4.23 4.33 5.03
N ALA A 99 -4.64 4.01 3.80
CA ALA A 99 -4.69 4.93 2.68
C ALA A 99 -6.11 5.45 2.45
N GLU A 100 -6.23 6.75 2.14
CA GLU A 100 -7.47 7.42 1.75
C GLU A 100 -7.25 8.28 0.50
N GLU A 101 -8.14 8.18 -0.48
CA GLU A 101 -8.20 9.01 -1.67
C GLU A 101 -8.71 10.41 -1.30
N GLY A 102 -7.85 11.43 -1.41
CA GLY A 102 -8.23 12.83 -1.19
C GLY A 102 -8.74 13.50 -2.47
N HIS A 103 -8.26 13.07 -3.64
CA HIS A 103 -8.68 13.58 -4.93
C HIS A 103 -8.62 12.51 -6.02
N ARG A 104 -9.65 12.43 -6.86
CA ARG A 104 -9.70 11.54 -8.02
C ARG A 104 -9.84 12.33 -9.31
N GLY A 105 -8.76 12.41 -10.08
CA GLY A 105 -8.78 12.96 -11.43
C GLY A 105 -8.97 11.89 -12.49
N ARG A 106 -8.97 12.32 -13.76
CA ARG A 106 -9.01 11.40 -14.91
C ARG A 106 -7.69 10.63 -15.07
N ARG A 107 -6.56 11.32 -14.87
CA ARG A 107 -5.21 10.80 -15.10
C ARG A 107 -4.39 10.69 -13.83
N LEU A 108 -4.59 11.62 -12.89
CA LEU A 108 -3.88 11.69 -11.63
C LEU A 108 -4.86 11.64 -10.47
N SER A 109 -4.51 10.92 -9.41
CA SER A 109 -5.25 10.90 -8.14
C SER A 109 -4.27 11.11 -6.99
N LEU A 110 -4.75 11.69 -5.90
CA LEU A 110 -3.97 12.00 -4.70
C LEU A 110 -4.49 11.21 -3.50
N TYR A 111 -3.54 10.68 -2.75
CA TYR A 111 -3.77 9.85 -1.57
C TYR A 111 -3.02 10.39 -0.38
N THR A 112 -3.59 10.17 0.80
CA THR A 112 -2.89 10.30 2.08
C THR A 112 -2.82 8.95 2.74
N VAL A 113 -1.70 8.66 3.38
CA VAL A 113 -1.49 7.42 4.15
C VAL A 113 -1.00 7.76 5.55
N ARG A 114 -1.57 7.09 6.55
CA ARG A 114 -1.05 7.08 7.92
C ARG A 114 -0.53 5.68 8.22
N VAL A 115 0.73 5.59 8.63
CA VAL A 115 1.32 4.36 9.16
C VAL A 115 1.35 4.46 10.68
N THR A 116 0.80 3.46 11.34
CA THR A 116 0.73 3.40 12.81
C THR A 116 1.26 2.08 13.34
N ASP A 117 1.73 2.10 14.57
CA ASP A 117 1.94 0.89 15.38
C ASP A 117 1.20 1.08 16.69
N SER A 118 0.25 0.18 16.96
CA SER A 118 -0.61 0.22 18.14
C SER A 118 -1.35 1.55 18.31
N GLY A 119 -1.74 2.18 17.20
CA GLY A 119 -2.45 3.46 17.15
C GLY A 119 -1.56 4.70 17.19
N GLU A 120 -0.27 4.54 17.48
CA GLU A 120 0.69 5.64 17.51
C GLU A 120 1.30 5.89 16.13
N LEU A 121 1.43 7.17 15.75
CA LEU A 121 1.89 7.55 14.41
C LEU A 121 3.37 7.23 14.21
N VAL A 122 3.66 6.47 13.14
CA VAL A 122 5.01 6.11 12.70
C VAL A 122 5.43 6.94 11.50
N ALA A 123 4.55 7.07 10.51
CA ALA A 123 4.84 7.82 9.30
C ALA A 123 3.56 8.40 8.67
N THR A 124 3.74 9.47 7.91
CA THR A 124 2.72 9.99 7.00
C THR A 124 3.25 9.96 5.57
N VAL A 125 2.37 9.67 4.61
CA VAL A 125 2.70 9.69 3.19
C VAL A 125 1.65 10.48 2.43
N THR A 126 2.09 11.32 1.50
CA THR A 126 1.25 11.80 0.41
C THR A 126 1.68 11.10 -0.87
N GLY A 127 0.72 10.52 -1.58
CA GLY A 127 0.97 9.75 -2.81
C GLY A 127 0.19 10.34 -3.99
N GLN A 128 0.78 10.28 -5.17
CA GLN A 128 0.13 10.60 -6.44
C GLN A 128 0.18 9.38 -7.34
N THR A 129 -0.97 8.91 -7.81
CA THR A 129 -1.03 7.82 -8.79
C THR A 129 -1.31 8.34 -10.18
N ALA A 130 -0.77 7.70 -11.21
CA ALA A 130 -1.11 7.90 -12.61
C ALA A 130 -1.90 6.70 -13.15
N THR A 131 -3.05 6.97 -13.80
CA THR A 131 -3.81 5.93 -14.51
C THR A 131 -3.09 5.53 -15.79
N VAL A 132 -2.87 4.23 -15.97
CA VAL A 132 -2.18 3.63 -17.13
C VAL A 132 -3.09 2.75 -17.98
N ALA A 133 -4.23 2.28 -17.44
CA ALA A 133 -5.29 1.62 -18.20
C ALA A 133 -6.67 1.91 -17.56
N ASP A 134 -7.72 1.92 -18.37
CA ASP A 134 -9.11 2.05 -17.93
C ASP A 134 -9.93 0.95 -18.62
N ASP A 135 -10.63 0.12 -17.83
CA ASP A 135 -11.41 -1.02 -18.37
C ASP A 135 -12.56 -0.52 -19.25
N SER A 136 -13.01 0.72 -19.09
CA SER A 136 -14.02 1.35 -19.96
C SER A 136 -13.54 1.62 -21.38
N ASP A 137 -12.22 1.64 -21.62
CA ASP A 137 -11.62 1.93 -22.93
C ASP A 137 -11.49 0.66 -23.80
N GLY A 138 -12.04 -0.48 -23.37
CA GLY A 138 -12.10 -1.72 -24.17
C GLY A 138 -10.75 -2.38 -24.46
N THR A 139 -9.66 -1.87 -23.87
CA THR A 139 -8.30 -2.36 -24.08
C THR A 139 -7.96 -3.35 -22.95
N THR A 140 -8.55 -4.54 -22.97
CA THR A 140 -8.08 -5.68 -22.16
C THR A 140 -6.76 -6.17 -22.73
N GLY A 141 -5.68 -5.50 -22.36
CA GLY A 141 -4.32 -5.96 -22.56
C GLY A 141 -3.64 -5.97 -21.21
N THR A 142 -3.54 -7.14 -20.58
CA THR A 142 -2.58 -7.36 -19.49
C THR A 142 -1.23 -6.83 -19.98
N PRO A 143 -0.60 -5.83 -19.32
CA PRO A 143 0.76 -5.48 -19.66
C PRO A 143 1.61 -6.72 -19.36
N ALA A 144 2.14 -7.34 -20.41
CA ALA A 144 3.17 -8.35 -20.27
C ALA A 144 4.35 -7.66 -19.57
N ASN A 145 4.70 -8.14 -18.39
CA ASN A 145 5.91 -7.69 -17.71
C ASN A 145 7.13 -8.06 -18.57
N PRO A 146 8.10 -7.16 -18.80
CA PRO A 146 9.37 -7.53 -19.42
C PRO A 146 10.17 -8.52 -18.56
#